data_AF-A0A495U969-F1
#
_entry.id   AF-A0A495U969-F1
#
_cell.length_a   1.000
_cell.length_b   1.000
_cell.length_c   1.000
_cell.angle_alpha   90.00
_cell.angle_beta   90.00
_cell.angle_gamma   90.00
#
_symmetry.space_group_name_H-M   'P 1'
#
loop_
_entity.id
_entity.type
_entity.pdbx_description
1 polymer ?
#
loop_
_entity_poly.entity_id
_entity_poly.type
_entity_poly.pdbx_seq_one_letter_code
_entity_poly.pdbx_strand_id
1 'polypeptide(L)'
;MRSKKTALVALVLAAGLLASCSAPVDDADAQRAAFLGGAPVPVSEATIAPAPEAYHAVAVPAGYRVIAVGVASDPAGDVIAGAVEQWARANGAVFDLRIGADAEGIDEQLVTAANERPDLIVGLGAGVVDVFALTTSQLLDQQFLVVGAKLAEPTENVTSVVWPGAGFRGTGITPEADADPSAVTTPMASEAISAGFASIRLGVTGVVVSLP
;
A
#
# COMPACT_ATOMS: atom_id res chain seq x y z
N MET A 1 56.30 -43.20 52.70
CA MET A 1 55.24 -43.59 51.73
C MET A 1 54.22 -42.44 51.70
N ARG A 2 54.22 -41.59 50.66
CA ARG A 2 53.20 -41.52 49.57
C ARG A 2 51.76 -41.46 50.12
N SER A 3 50.90 -40.47 49.85
CA SER A 3 50.75 -39.62 48.66
C SER A 3 49.88 -38.38 48.97
N LYS A 4 50.22 -37.24 48.37
CA LYS A 4 49.33 -36.10 48.09
C LYS A 4 48.23 -36.51 47.09
N LYS A 5 47.10 -35.79 47.07
CA LYS A 5 46.15 -35.55 45.94
C LYS A 5 44.82 -35.04 46.55
N THR A 6 44.05 -34.09 46.05
CA THR A 6 44.18 -32.95 45.12
C THR A 6 42.91 -32.12 45.39
N ALA A 7 43.01 -30.79 45.37
CA ALA A 7 41.87 -29.88 45.44
C ALA A 7 40.98 -29.97 44.19
N LEU A 8 39.67 -29.73 44.35
CA LEU A 8 38.83 -29.23 43.27
C LEU A 8 37.87 -28.17 43.84
N VAL A 9 38.22 -26.91 43.59
CA VAL A 9 37.36 -25.74 43.79
C VAL A 9 36.49 -25.65 42.53
N ALA A 10 35.18 -25.81 42.68
CA ALA A 10 34.23 -25.58 41.59
C ALA A 10 33.90 -24.08 41.52
N LEU A 11 34.47 -23.41 40.53
CA LEU A 11 34.17 -22.03 40.17
C LEU A 11 32.85 -22.02 39.38
N VAL A 12 31.77 -21.51 39.98
CA VAL A 12 30.50 -21.30 39.27
C VAL A 12 30.59 -19.99 38.50
N LEU A 13 30.82 -20.07 37.18
CA LEU A 13 30.56 -18.95 36.27
C LEU A 13 29.05 -18.86 36.03
N ALA A 14 28.38 -17.92 36.68
CA ALA A 14 27.05 -17.47 36.29
C ALA A 14 27.21 -16.46 35.14
N ALA A 15 27.16 -16.94 33.90
CA ALA A 15 27.05 -16.09 32.73
C ALA A 15 25.62 -15.56 32.64
N GLY A 16 25.44 -14.26 32.86
CA GLY A 16 24.17 -13.56 32.71
C GLY A 16 23.72 -13.56 31.25
N LEU A 17 22.65 -14.29 30.96
CA LEU A 17 21.85 -14.13 29.74
C LEU A 17 20.98 -12.89 29.92
N LEU A 18 21.53 -11.72 29.60
CA LEU A 18 20.72 -10.53 29.31
C LEU A 18 20.08 -10.76 27.93
N ALA A 19 18.89 -11.36 27.93
CA ALA A 19 18.00 -11.34 26.78
C ALA A 19 17.52 -9.88 26.61
N SER A 20 18.25 -9.12 25.79
CA SER A 20 17.83 -7.81 25.31
C SER A 20 16.65 -8.02 24.37
N CYS A 21 15.43 -7.93 24.89
CA CYS A 21 14.24 -7.63 24.10
C CYS A 21 14.34 -6.17 23.63
N SER A 22 15.22 -5.89 22.69
CA SER A 22 15.08 -4.71 21.85
C SER A 22 13.92 -5.00 20.91
N ALA A 23 12.78 -4.32 21.10
CA ALA A 23 11.75 -4.24 20.07
C ALA A 23 12.44 -3.85 18.75
N PRO A 24 12.04 -4.41 17.60
CA PRO A 24 12.59 -3.97 16.33
C PRO A 24 12.37 -2.47 16.26
N VAL A 25 13.46 -1.71 16.16
CA VAL A 25 13.35 -0.31 15.80
C VAL A 25 12.76 -0.34 14.39
N ASP A 26 11.59 0.25 14.20
CA ASP A 26 11.01 0.54 12.89
C ASP A 26 11.97 1.49 12.17
N ASP A 27 13.04 0.94 11.60
CA ASP A 27 13.96 1.67 10.76
C ASP A 27 13.28 1.87 9.40
N ALA A 28 12.45 2.91 9.34
CA ALA A 28 11.72 3.29 8.15
C ALA A 28 12.66 3.54 6.95
N ASP A 29 13.89 3.97 7.19
CA ASP A 29 14.89 4.18 6.14
C ASP A 29 15.40 2.84 5.60
N ALA A 30 15.69 1.87 6.48
CA ALA A 30 16.06 0.52 6.05
C ALA A 30 14.91 -0.20 5.33
N GLN A 31 13.67 -0.07 5.83
CA GLN A 31 12.48 -0.63 5.17
C GLN A 31 12.25 0.02 3.81
N ARG A 32 12.39 1.34 3.69
CA ARG A 32 12.31 2.06 2.41
C ARG A 32 13.39 1.58 1.44
N ALA A 33 14.63 1.44 1.90
CA ALA A 33 15.72 0.94 1.08
C ALA A 33 15.45 -0.49 0.59
N ALA A 34 14.91 -1.37 1.44
CA ALA A 34 14.51 -2.72 1.04
C ALA A 34 13.37 -2.72 0.01
N PHE A 35 12.34 -1.88 0.22
CA PHE A 35 11.22 -1.69 -0.70
C PHE A 35 11.68 -1.21 -2.08
N LEU A 36 12.66 -0.32 -2.13
CA LEU A 36 13.27 0.18 -3.37
C LEU A 36 14.37 -0.74 -3.94
N GLY A 37 14.69 -1.86 -3.29
CA GLY A 37 15.80 -2.73 -3.71
C GLY A 37 17.17 -2.04 -3.69
N GLY A 38 17.35 -1.04 -2.81
CA GLY A 38 18.56 -0.22 -2.71
C GLY A 38 18.66 0.90 -3.75
N ALA A 39 17.66 1.08 -4.61
CA ALA A 39 17.59 2.23 -5.51
C ALA A 39 17.35 3.54 -4.74
N PRO A 40 17.80 4.70 -5.27
CA PRO A 40 17.46 5.99 -4.68
C PRO A 40 15.95 6.22 -4.69
N VAL A 41 15.48 7.11 -3.81
CA VAL A 41 14.08 7.53 -3.80
C VAL A 41 13.75 8.13 -5.17
N PRO A 42 12.73 7.61 -5.87
CA PRO A 42 12.36 8.10 -7.19
C PRO A 42 11.76 9.51 -7.11
N VAL A 43 11.81 10.20 -8.24
CA VAL A 43 10.96 11.39 -8.45
C VAL A 43 9.50 10.95 -8.66
N SER A 44 8.55 11.87 -8.48
CA SER A 44 7.16 11.65 -8.85
C SER A 44 7.03 11.18 -10.30
N GLU A 45 5.95 10.47 -10.60
CA GLU A 45 5.60 9.81 -11.87
C GLU A 45 6.45 8.59 -12.22
N ALA A 46 7.52 8.30 -11.47
CA ALA A 46 8.32 7.12 -11.70
C ALA A 46 7.51 5.82 -11.50
N THR A 47 7.88 4.79 -12.26
CA THR A 47 7.38 3.43 -12.04
C THR A 47 8.42 2.62 -11.27
N ILE A 48 8.00 1.97 -10.20
CA ILE A 48 8.83 1.09 -9.36
C ILE A 48 8.24 -0.32 -9.31
N ALA A 49 9.07 -1.32 -9.01
CA ALA A 49 8.65 -2.71 -8.91
C ALA A 49 9.25 -3.35 -7.64
N PRO A 50 8.66 -3.12 -6.46
CA PRO A 50 9.16 -3.68 -5.21
C PRO A 50 8.94 -5.20 -5.15
N ALA A 51 9.83 -5.90 -4.44
CA ALA A 51 9.67 -7.33 -4.18
C ALA A 51 8.55 -7.60 -3.14
N PRO A 52 7.79 -8.69 -3.25
CA PRO A 52 6.70 -9.01 -2.31
C PRO A 52 7.07 -9.02 -0.84
N GLU A 53 8.25 -9.53 -0.52
CA GLU A 53 8.74 -9.60 0.84
C GLU A 53 8.94 -8.22 1.47
N ALA A 54 9.20 -7.19 0.65
CA ALA A 54 9.48 -5.85 1.12
C ALA A 54 8.23 -5.07 1.54
N TYR A 55 7.08 -5.30 0.88
CA TYR A 55 5.84 -4.63 1.28
C TYR A 55 5.01 -5.41 2.30
N HIS A 56 5.10 -6.74 2.33
CA HIS A 56 4.42 -7.55 3.36
C HIS A 56 4.99 -7.35 4.77
N ALA A 57 6.21 -6.84 4.89
CA ALA A 57 6.83 -6.53 6.17
C ALA A 57 6.34 -5.21 6.80
N VAL A 58 5.58 -4.38 6.07
CA VAL A 58 5.19 -3.05 6.54
C VAL A 58 3.96 -3.13 7.45
N ALA A 59 4.12 -2.70 8.70
CA ALA A 59 3.05 -2.72 9.69
C ALA A 59 1.99 -1.63 9.42
N VAL A 60 0.72 -2.02 9.51
CA VAL A 60 -0.42 -1.10 9.47
C VAL A 60 -0.70 -0.59 10.89
N PRO A 61 -0.78 0.74 11.11
CA PRO A 61 -1.18 1.28 12.40
C PRO A 61 -2.58 0.78 12.83
N ALA A 62 -2.76 0.49 14.11
CA ALA A 62 -4.07 0.13 14.64
C ALA A 62 -5.07 1.28 14.46
N GLY A 63 -6.28 0.98 13.97
CA GLY A 63 -7.32 1.99 13.75
C GLY A 63 -7.10 2.86 12.51
N TYR A 64 -6.14 2.52 11.64
CA TYR A 64 -5.94 3.17 10.35
C TYR A 64 -7.26 3.22 9.56
N ARG A 65 -7.68 4.38 9.08
CA ARG A 65 -8.96 4.59 8.40
C ARG A 65 -8.76 4.60 6.89
N VAL A 66 -9.44 3.68 6.21
CA VAL A 66 -9.46 3.58 4.76
C VAL A 66 -10.89 3.81 4.27
N ILE A 67 -11.04 4.75 3.33
CA ILE A 67 -12.28 4.91 2.58
C ILE A 67 -12.00 4.54 1.12
N ALA A 68 -12.68 3.52 0.61
CA ALA A 68 -12.65 3.17 -0.80
C ALA A 68 -13.75 3.91 -1.57
N VAL A 69 -13.43 4.42 -2.75
CA VAL A 69 -14.34 5.10 -3.66
C VAL A 69 -14.34 4.37 -4.99
N GLY A 70 -15.53 3.96 -5.44
CA GLY A 70 -15.72 3.22 -6.69
C GLY A 70 -16.94 3.68 -7.47
N VAL A 71 -17.16 3.01 -8.60
CA VAL A 71 -18.27 3.27 -9.52
C VAL A 71 -19.33 2.19 -9.38
N ALA A 72 -20.60 2.57 -9.51
CA ALA A 72 -21.68 1.60 -9.52
C ALA A 72 -21.58 0.63 -10.70
N SER A 73 -21.89 -0.64 -10.47
CA SER A 73 -21.91 -1.69 -11.51
C SER A 73 -20.55 -1.94 -12.19
N ASP A 74 -19.45 -1.82 -11.44
CA ASP A 74 -18.09 -2.18 -11.90
C ASP A 74 -17.61 -3.48 -11.23
N PRO A 75 -17.71 -4.65 -11.92
CA PRO A 75 -17.28 -5.93 -11.35
C PRO A 75 -15.79 -5.99 -10.99
N ALA A 76 -14.93 -5.26 -11.71
CA ALA A 76 -13.51 -5.20 -11.39
C ALA A 76 -13.29 -4.36 -10.12
N GLY A 77 -13.97 -3.22 -10.03
CA GLY A 77 -14.06 -2.40 -8.82
C GLY A 77 -14.54 -3.19 -7.60
N ASP A 78 -15.55 -4.04 -7.75
CA ASP A 78 -16.08 -4.89 -6.67
C ASP A 78 -15.03 -5.90 -6.15
N VAL A 79 -14.26 -6.51 -7.05
CA VAL A 79 -13.16 -7.42 -6.67
C VAL A 79 -12.09 -6.68 -5.88
N ILE A 80 -11.74 -5.47 -6.32
CA ILE A 80 -10.75 -4.64 -5.62
C ILE A 80 -11.29 -4.20 -4.25
N ALA A 81 -12.55 -3.75 -4.17
CA ALA A 81 -13.19 -3.36 -2.92
C ALA A 81 -13.16 -4.49 -1.89
N GLY A 82 -13.51 -5.71 -2.29
CA GLY A 82 -13.45 -6.89 -1.42
C GLY A 82 -12.04 -7.22 -0.93
N ALA A 83 -11.02 -7.02 -1.77
CA ALA A 83 -9.63 -7.20 -1.37
C ALA A 83 -9.16 -6.13 -0.37
N VAL A 84 -9.55 -4.87 -0.57
CA VAL A 84 -9.24 -3.76 0.36
C VAL A 84 -9.94 -3.97 1.70
N GLU A 85 -11.21 -4.38 1.71
CA GLU A 85 -11.95 -4.71 2.93
C GLU A 85 -11.28 -5.86 3.69
N GLN A 86 -10.90 -6.93 2.98
CA GLN A 86 -10.22 -8.08 3.58
C GLN A 86 -8.86 -7.69 4.16
N TRP A 87 -8.09 -6.89 3.43
CA TRP A 87 -6.81 -6.35 3.89
C TRP A 87 -6.99 -5.50 5.14
N ALA A 88 -7.98 -4.60 5.16
CA ALA A 88 -8.26 -3.72 6.29
C ALA A 88 -8.62 -4.54 7.53
N ARG A 89 -9.53 -5.52 7.39
CA ARG A 89 -9.93 -6.43 8.46
C ARG A 89 -8.74 -7.23 9.01
N ALA A 90 -7.90 -7.77 8.14
CA ALA A 90 -6.73 -8.55 8.55
C ALA A 90 -5.72 -7.73 9.38
N ASN A 91 -5.68 -6.43 9.15
CA ASN A 91 -4.75 -5.50 9.79
C ASN A 91 -5.38 -4.66 10.93
N GLY A 92 -6.66 -4.85 11.25
CA GLY A 92 -7.35 -4.04 12.26
C GLY A 92 -7.56 -2.58 11.87
N ALA A 93 -7.58 -2.30 10.56
CA ALA A 93 -7.96 -1.02 9.99
C ALA A 93 -9.49 -0.90 9.91
N VAL A 94 -9.99 0.33 9.89
CA VAL A 94 -11.39 0.66 9.69
C VAL A 94 -11.62 0.88 8.19
N PHE A 95 -12.60 0.19 7.62
CA PHE A 95 -12.95 0.26 6.21
C PHE A 95 -14.33 0.85 6.01
N ASP A 96 -14.46 1.68 4.98
CA ASP A 96 -15.73 2.17 4.46
C ASP A 96 -15.71 2.19 2.93
N LEU A 97 -16.85 1.94 2.30
CA LEU A 97 -17.01 1.89 0.85
C LEU A 97 -18.03 2.92 0.38
N ARG A 98 -17.63 3.77 -0.56
CA ARG A 98 -18.44 4.81 -1.17
C ARG A 98 -18.56 4.56 -2.68
N ILE A 99 -19.77 4.63 -3.20
CA ILE A 99 -20.07 4.33 -4.60
C ILE A 99 -20.74 5.53 -5.25
N GLY A 100 -20.15 6.03 -6.33
CA GLY A 100 -20.76 7.02 -7.21
C GLY A 100 -21.44 6.34 -8.40
N ALA A 101 -22.61 6.85 -8.82
CA ALA A 101 -23.32 6.31 -9.99
C ALA A 101 -22.71 6.78 -11.33
N ASP A 102 -22.07 7.95 -11.33
CA ASP A 102 -21.45 8.62 -12.47
C ASP A 102 -20.30 9.52 -12.00
N ALA A 103 -19.70 10.30 -12.91
CA ALA A 103 -18.57 11.17 -12.60
C ALA A 103 -18.88 12.21 -11.50
N GLU A 104 -20.08 12.80 -11.50
CA GLU A 104 -20.49 13.77 -10.48
C GLU A 104 -20.66 13.08 -9.12
N GLY A 105 -21.30 11.91 -9.10
CA GLY A 105 -21.42 11.10 -7.89
C GLY A 105 -20.07 10.63 -7.35
N ILE A 106 -19.11 10.27 -8.20
CA ILE A 106 -17.75 9.89 -7.77
C ILE A 106 -17.05 11.10 -7.14
N ASP A 107 -17.15 12.28 -7.76
CA ASP A 107 -16.56 13.51 -7.22
C ASP A 107 -17.17 13.88 -5.85
N GLU A 108 -18.50 13.79 -5.72
CA GLU A 108 -19.19 14.02 -4.44
C GLU A 108 -18.70 13.06 -3.35
N GLN A 109 -18.60 11.76 -3.66
CA GLN A 109 -18.10 10.76 -2.72
C GLN A 109 -16.63 11.01 -2.34
N LEU A 110 -15.79 11.38 -3.31
CA LEU A 110 -14.38 11.67 -3.10
C LEU A 110 -14.17 12.89 -2.20
N VAL A 111 -14.86 14.00 -2.48
CA VAL A 111 -14.79 15.23 -1.69
C VAL A 111 -15.33 15.00 -0.28
N THR A 112 -16.45 14.28 -0.15
CA THR A 112 -17.01 13.93 1.16
C THR A 112 -16.04 13.08 1.97
N ALA A 113 -15.47 12.05 1.36
CA ALA A 113 -14.46 11.20 2.00
C ALA A 113 -13.24 12.02 2.46
N ALA A 114 -12.72 12.92 1.63
CA ALA A 114 -11.59 13.78 1.99
C ALA A 114 -11.90 14.71 3.18
N ASN A 115 -13.13 15.24 3.26
CA ASN A 115 -13.57 16.06 4.40
C ASN A 115 -13.64 15.28 5.72
N GLU A 116 -13.83 13.95 5.66
CA GLU A 116 -13.76 13.07 6.83
C GLU A 116 -12.33 12.77 7.29
N ARG A 117 -11.32 13.19 6.50
CA ARG A 117 -9.88 13.02 6.75
C ARG A 117 -9.51 11.60 7.18
N PRO A 118 -9.80 10.57 6.37
CA PRO A 118 -9.25 9.24 6.60
C PRO A 118 -7.74 9.25 6.37
N ASP A 119 -7.03 8.25 6.88
CA ASP A 119 -5.60 8.12 6.64
C ASP A 119 -5.28 7.80 5.17
N LEU A 120 -6.21 7.11 4.48
CA LEU A 120 -6.10 6.76 3.07
C LEU A 120 -7.45 6.76 2.36
N ILE A 121 -7.50 7.33 1.16
CA ILE A 121 -8.59 7.13 0.21
C ILE A 121 -8.13 6.22 -0.93
N VAL A 122 -8.88 5.16 -1.22
CA VAL A 122 -8.56 4.20 -2.28
C VAL A 122 -9.51 4.37 -3.45
N GLY A 123 -8.99 4.71 -4.63
CA GLY A 123 -9.72 4.69 -5.89
C GLY A 123 -9.75 3.28 -6.48
N LEU A 124 -10.96 2.80 -6.80
CA LEU A 124 -11.19 1.43 -7.26
C LEU A 124 -11.23 1.36 -8.80
N GLY A 125 -10.16 0.85 -9.41
CA GLY A 125 -10.13 0.50 -10.82
C GLY A 125 -10.14 1.69 -11.79
N ALA A 126 -10.44 1.39 -13.05
CA ALA A 126 -10.40 2.35 -14.15
C ALA A 126 -11.49 3.42 -14.06
N GLY A 127 -12.67 3.07 -13.52
CA GLY A 127 -13.85 3.94 -13.54
C GLY A 127 -13.70 5.25 -12.77
N VAL A 128 -12.75 5.33 -11.83
CA VAL A 128 -12.53 6.54 -11.03
C VAL A 128 -11.43 7.46 -11.57
N VAL A 129 -10.62 7.00 -12.54
CA VAL A 129 -9.37 7.68 -12.91
C VAL A 129 -9.57 9.10 -13.40
N ASP A 130 -10.57 9.33 -14.27
CA ASP A 130 -10.79 10.67 -14.86
C ASP A 130 -11.18 11.70 -13.78
N VAL A 131 -12.00 11.30 -12.80
CA VAL A 131 -12.38 12.17 -11.68
C VAL A 131 -11.20 12.36 -10.73
N PHE A 132 -10.49 11.29 -10.39
CA PHE A 132 -9.33 11.37 -9.52
C PHE A 132 -8.25 12.29 -10.11
N ALA A 133 -8.01 12.23 -11.43
CA ALA A 133 -7.02 13.08 -12.11
C ALA A 133 -7.27 14.57 -11.94
N LEU A 134 -8.54 14.98 -11.87
CA LEU A 134 -8.92 16.37 -11.69
C LEU A 134 -8.96 16.76 -10.21
N THR A 135 -9.53 15.92 -9.37
CA THR A 135 -9.92 16.30 -8.00
C THR A 135 -8.79 16.10 -6.98
N THR A 136 -7.95 15.06 -7.10
CA THR A 136 -6.91 14.79 -6.09
C THR A 136 -5.81 15.86 -6.06
N SER A 137 -5.59 16.55 -7.18
CA SER A 137 -4.66 17.69 -7.28
C SER A 137 -5.09 18.91 -6.45
N GLN A 138 -6.38 18.98 -6.09
CA GLN A 138 -6.95 20.03 -5.26
C GLN A 138 -6.96 19.65 -3.76
N LEU A 139 -6.62 18.40 -3.45
CA LEU A 139 -6.70 17.79 -2.11
C LEU A 139 -5.32 17.31 -1.65
N LEU A 140 -4.29 18.17 -1.79
CA LEU A 140 -2.88 17.79 -1.62
C LEU A 140 -2.52 17.25 -0.22
N ASP A 141 -3.28 17.60 0.82
CA ASP A 141 -3.05 17.12 2.19
C ASP A 141 -3.58 15.69 2.43
N GLN A 142 -4.38 15.15 1.51
CA GLN A 142 -4.96 13.81 1.61
C GLN A 142 -4.15 12.81 0.78
N GLN A 143 -3.84 11.65 1.37
CA GLN A 143 -3.21 10.53 0.66
C GLN A 143 -4.23 9.73 -0.12
N PHE A 144 -3.89 9.42 -1.38
CA PHE A 144 -4.69 8.63 -2.29
C PHE A 144 -3.91 7.43 -2.81
N LEU A 145 -4.61 6.30 -2.97
CA LEU A 145 -4.11 5.11 -3.64
C LEU A 145 -5.08 4.72 -4.74
N VAL A 146 -4.63 4.65 -6.00
CA VAL A 146 -5.43 4.08 -7.10
C VAL A 146 -4.99 2.64 -7.31
N VAL A 147 -5.92 1.69 -7.25
CA VAL A 147 -5.63 0.25 -7.44
C VAL A 147 -6.27 -0.24 -8.72
N GLY A 148 -5.52 -0.96 -9.56
CA GLY A 148 -6.05 -1.55 -10.80
C GLY A 148 -6.18 -0.56 -11.96
N ALA A 149 -5.62 0.64 -11.79
CA ALA A 149 -5.45 1.66 -12.81
C ALA A 149 -4.38 2.64 -12.32
N LYS A 150 -4.09 3.68 -13.11
CA LYS A 150 -3.18 4.75 -12.68
C LYS A 150 -3.55 6.09 -13.24
N LEU A 151 -3.02 7.13 -12.62
CA LEU A 151 -3.06 8.48 -13.18
C LEU A 151 -1.96 8.63 -14.24
N ALA A 152 -2.22 9.44 -15.26
CA ALA A 152 -1.19 9.77 -16.25
C ALA A 152 -0.04 10.55 -15.61
N GLU A 153 -0.37 11.53 -14.77
CA GLU A 153 0.57 12.44 -14.09
C GLU A 153 0.19 12.54 -12.60
N PRO A 154 0.48 11.51 -11.78
CA PRO A 154 0.16 11.54 -10.36
C PRO A 154 0.92 12.66 -9.64
N THR A 155 0.18 13.48 -8.89
CA THR A 155 0.76 14.38 -7.89
C THR A 155 1.39 13.59 -6.73
N GLU A 156 2.23 14.24 -5.92
CA GLU A 156 2.96 13.57 -4.82
C GLU A 156 2.05 12.84 -3.82
N ASN A 157 0.81 13.29 -3.64
CA ASN A 157 -0.16 12.70 -2.73
C ASN A 157 -0.93 11.50 -3.33
N VAL A 158 -0.66 11.11 -4.57
CA VAL A 158 -1.31 9.96 -5.21
C VAL A 158 -0.30 8.89 -5.59
N THR A 159 -0.51 7.68 -5.08
CA THR A 159 0.19 6.49 -5.53
C THR A 159 -0.75 5.64 -6.36
N SER A 160 -0.27 5.02 -7.43
CA SER A 160 -1.05 4.05 -8.21
C SER A 160 -0.41 2.68 -8.16
N VAL A 161 -1.20 1.61 -8.21
CA VAL A 161 -0.71 0.23 -8.29
C VAL A 161 -1.34 -0.48 -9.48
N VAL A 162 -0.48 -1.01 -10.35
CA VAL A 162 -0.86 -1.65 -11.61
C VAL A 162 -0.15 -2.98 -11.79
N TRP A 163 -0.67 -3.77 -12.71
CA TRP A 163 -0.14 -5.06 -13.17
C TRP A 163 -0.49 -5.21 -14.66
N PRO A 164 0.01 -6.23 -15.37
CA PRO A 164 -0.43 -6.51 -16.73
C PRO A 164 -1.96 -6.66 -16.82
N GLY A 165 -2.61 -5.80 -17.63
CA GLY A 165 -4.08 -5.73 -17.73
C GLY A 165 -4.73 -4.63 -16.88
N ALA A 166 -3.99 -3.95 -16.00
CA ALA A 166 -4.46 -2.79 -15.22
C ALA A 166 -3.84 -1.47 -15.73
N GLY A 167 -3.78 -1.30 -17.05
CA GLY A 167 -3.01 -0.24 -17.71
C GLY A 167 -3.68 1.12 -17.80
N PHE A 168 -5.01 1.21 -17.59
CA PHE A 168 -5.82 2.41 -17.84
C PHE A 168 -5.25 3.66 -17.16
N ARG A 169 -5.14 4.75 -17.94
CA ARG A 169 -4.63 6.07 -17.50
C ARG A 169 -5.59 7.24 -17.67
N GLY A 170 -6.83 6.96 -18.08
CA GLY A 170 -7.85 7.97 -18.37
C GLY A 170 -8.34 7.94 -19.81
N THR A 171 -9.55 8.46 -19.99
CA THR A 171 -10.24 8.49 -21.28
C THR A 171 -9.46 9.32 -22.29
N GLY A 172 -9.24 8.78 -23.49
CA GLY A 172 -8.52 9.47 -24.57
C GLY A 172 -6.99 9.44 -24.44
N ILE A 173 -6.43 8.83 -23.39
CA ILE A 173 -4.98 8.64 -23.21
C ILE A 173 -4.60 7.19 -23.49
N THR A 174 -5.35 6.24 -22.96
CA THR A 174 -5.02 4.81 -23.02
C THR A 174 -5.87 4.09 -24.07
N PRO A 175 -5.26 3.28 -24.97
CA PRO A 175 -6.01 2.36 -25.82
C PRO A 175 -6.79 1.34 -24.99
N GLU A 176 -8.00 0.95 -25.43
CA GLU A 176 -8.83 -0.05 -24.73
C GLU A 176 -8.08 -1.38 -24.46
N ALA A 177 -7.11 -1.72 -25.32
CA ALA A 177 -6.31 -2.95 -25.20
C ALA A 177 -5.39 -3.01 -23.96
N ASP A 178 -5.13 -1.89 -23.29
CA ASP A 178 -4.26 -1.85 -22.11
C ASP A 178 -5.04 -2.12 -20.80
N ALA A 179 -6.37 -2.25 -20.88
CA ALA A 179 -7.22 -2.65 -19.76
C ALA A 179 -7.88 -4.01 -20.05
N ASP A 180 -7.60 -5.00 -19.20
CA ASP A 180 -8.22 -6.31 -19.22
C ASP A 180 -8.92 -6.54 -17.87
N PRO A 181 -10.25 -6.38 -17.80
CA PRO A 181 -11.01 -6.62 -16.58
C PRO A 181 -10.83 -8.04 -16.01
N SER A 182 -10.52 -9.03 -16.86
CA SER A 182 -10.29 -10.41 -16.40
C SER A 182 -8.96 -10.61 -15.68
N ALA A 183 -8.02 -9.67 -15.83
CA ALA A 183 -6.78 -9.63 -15.05
C ALA A 183 -7.00 -9.15 -13.61
N VAL A 184 -8.17 -8.60 -13.28
CA VAL A 184 -8.51 -8.15 -11.93
C VAL A 184 -9.02 -9.35 -11.13
N THR A 185 -8.14 -9.89 -10.29
CA THR A 185 -8.43 -11.05 -9.43
C THR A 185 -8.23 -10.68 -7.96
N THR A 186 -8.91 -11.39 -7.06
CA THR A 186 -8.75 -11.16 -5.61
C THR A 186 -7.30 -11.26 -5.15
N PRO A 187 -6.51 -12.30 -5.53
CA PRO A 187 -5.10 -12.37 -5.12
C PRO A 187 -4.30 -11.17 -5.60
N MET A 188 -4.47 -10.75 -6.85
CA MET A 188 -3.74 -9.60 -7.40
C MET A 188 -4.14 -8.30 -6.70
N ALA A 189 -5.43 -8.09 -6.45
CA ALA A 189 -5.91 -6.91 -5.73
C ALA A 189 -5.41 -6.87 -4.27
N SER A 190 -5.25 -8.04 -3.62
CA SER A 190 -4.67 -8.15 -2.27
C SER A 190 -3.18 -7.79 -2.23
N GLU A 191 -2.41 -8.22 -3.21
CA GLU A 191 -1.01 -7.80 -3.36
C GLU A 191 -0.95 -6.29 -3.64
N ALA A 192 -1.85 -5.78 -4.48
CA ALA A 192 -1.86 -4.38 -4.90
C ALA A 192 -2.14 -3.41 -3.74
N ILE A 193 -3.14 -3.68 -2.90
CA ILE A 193 -3.38 -2.85 -1.71
C ILE A 193 -2.20 -2.89 -0.73
N SER A 194 -1.57 -4.05 -0.56
CA SER A 194 -0.41 -4.21 0.33
C SER A 194 0.80 -3.42 -0.17
N ALA A 195 1.13 -3.54 -1.46
CA ALA A 195 2.24 -2.82 -2.08
C ALA A 195 2.01 -1.31 -2.11
N GLY A 196 0.80 -0.87 -2.45
CA GLY A 196 0.41 0.54 -2.48
C GLY A 196 0.46 1.19 -1.09
N PHE A 197 -0.11 0.52 -0.08
CA PHE A 197 -0.04 0.98 1.30
C PHE A 197 1.41 1.09 1.78
N ALA A 198 2.24 0.07 1.51
CA ALA A 198 3.66 0.09 1.88
C ALA A 198 4.39 1.28 1.25
N SER A 199 4.16 1.56 -0.04
CA SER A 199 4.73 2.71 -0.73
C SER A 199 4.42 4.02 0.00
N ILE A 200 3.14 4.24 0.32
CA ILE A 200 2.67 5.44 1.04
C ILE A 200 3.26 5.51 2.44
N ARG A 201 3.21 4.40 3.20
CA ARG A 201 3.70 4.33 4.57
C ARG A 201 5.20 4.58 4.67
N LEU A 202 5.95 4.21 3.65
CA LEU A 202 7.38 4.43 3.53
C LEU A 202 7.71 5.81 2.92
N GLY A 203 6.73 6.62 2.53
CA GLY A 203 6.98 7.94 1.93
C GLY A 203 7.55 7.86 0.51
N VAL A 204 7.28 6.77 -0.20
CA VAL A 204 7.54 6.64 -1.64
C VAL A 204 6.20 6.88 -2.33
N THR A 205 5.88 8.15 -2.55
CA THR A 205 4.56 8.58 -3.05
C THR A 205 4.71 9.32 -4.39
N GLY A 206 3.58 9.61 -5.05
CA GLY A 206 3.60 10.17 -6.40
C GLY A 206 4.06 9.18 -7.46
N VAL A 207 4.18 7.90 -7.15
CA VAL A 207 4.73 6.86 -8.04
C VAL A 207 3.66 5.89 -8.55
N VAL A 208 4.02 5.14 -9.57
CA VAL A 208 3.32 3.94 -10.00
C VAL A 208 4.07 2.71 -9.49
N VAL A 209 3.43 1.93 -8.64
CA VAL A 209 3.91 0.61 -8.23
C VAL A 209 3.44 -0.41 -9.26
N SER A 210 4.38 -1.11 -9.90
CA SER A 210 4.10 -2.17 -10.85
C SER A 210 4.32 -3.53 -10.21
N LEU A 211 3.26 -4.33 -10.19
CA LEU A 211 3.31 -5.75 -9.88
C LEU A 211 3.61 -6.56 -11.16
N PRO A 212 4.18 -7.78 -11.02
CA PRO A 212 4.46 -8.66 -12.15
C PRO A 212 3.21 -9.20 -12.85
#